data_AF-A0A1Q5SVN0-F1
#
_entry.id   AF-A0A1Q5SVN0-F1
#
_cell.length_a   1.000
_cell.length_b   1.000
_cell.length_c   1.000
_cell.angle_alpha   90.00
_cell.angle_beta   90.00
_cell.angle_gamma   90.00
#
_symmetry.space_group_name_H-M   'P 1'
#
loop_
_entity.id
_entity.type
_entity.pdbx_description
1 polymer ?
#
loop_
_entity_poly.entity_id
_entity_poly.type
_entity_poly.pdbx_seq_one_letter_code
_entity_poly.pdbx_strand_id
1 'polypeptide(L)'
;MRVSTFIVALATTLAVESAAKKINMSCKFAADHTGMMQYPFCCRDMKPARNNAKANEAMDCQQLTEPQLCEDQSRPACCYTIGPKKICTSHVIFQDAADV
;
A
#
# COMPACT_ATOMS: atom_id res chain seq x y z
N MET A 1 61.19 11.36 -30.98
CA MET A 1 60.14 10.38 -30.57
C MET A 1 58.90 11.18 -30.20
N ARG A 2 57.78 11.05 -30.92
CA ARG A 2 56.53 11.75 -30.63
C ARG A 2 55.66 10.85 -29.76
N VAL A 3 55.36 11.28 -28.53
CA VAL A 3 54.49 10.55 -27.61
C VAL A 3 53.09 11.15 -27.75
N SER A 4 52.21 10.44 -28.44
CA SER A 4 50.79 10.79 -28.53
C SER A 4 50.08 10.36 -27.24
N THR A 5 49.75 11.31 -26.39
CA THR A 5 48.91 11.12 -25.21
C THR A 5 47.44 11.09 -25.62
N PHE A 6 46.83 9.90 -25.59
CA PHE A 6 45.39 9.73 -25.71
C PHE A 6 44.74 10.00 -24.35
N ILE A 7 43.95 11.08 -24.25
CA ILE A 7 43.15 11.40 -23.07
C ILE A 7 41.83 10.64 -23.19
N VAL A 8 41.63 9.63 -22.35
CA VAL A 8 40.35 8.90 -22.23
C VAL A 8 39.51 9.63 -21.17
N ALA A 9 38.50 10.38 -21.62
CA ALA A 9 37.52 11.00 -20.73
C ALA A 9 36.43 9.98 -20.38
N LEU A 10 36.44 9.46 -19.16
CA LEU A 10 35.43 8.55 -18.65
C LEU A 10 34.22 9.38 -18.16
N ALA A 11 33.17 9.47 -18.99
CA ALA A 11 31.91 10.09 -18.61
C ALA A 11 31.15 9.15 -17.66
N THR A 12 31.21 9.41 -16.36
CA THR A 12 30.37 8.72 -15.36
C THR A 12 28.96 9.29 -15.43
N THR A 13 28.06 8.61 -16.14
CA THR A 13 26.63 8.88 -16.06
C THR A 13 26.14 8.49 -14.66
N LEU A 14 25.83 9.48 -13.83
CA LEU A 14 25.09 9.28 -12.60
C LEU A 14 23.70 8.78 -12.99
N ALA A 15 23.48 7.47 -12.89
CA ALA A 15 22.14 6.91 -12.89
C ALA A 15 21.45 7.44 -11.63
N VAL A 16 20.60 8.44 -11.80
CA VAL A 16 19.64 8.84 -10.77
C VAL A 16 18.67 7.67 -10.67
N GLU A 17 18.96 6.74 -9.75
CA GLU A 17 17.99 5.76 -9.31
C GLU A 17 16.79 6.54 -8.78
N SER A 18 15.73 6.60 -9.58
CA SER A 18 14.42 7.06 -9.15
C SER A 18 14.04 6.24 -7.92
N ALA A 19 14.17 6.85 -6.74
CA ALA A 19 13.71 6.28 -5.49
C ALA A 19 12.29 5.79 -5.72
N ALA A 20 12.10 4.47 -5.68
CA ALA A 20 10.78 3.86 -5.77
C ALA A 20 9.92 4.57 -4.74
N LYS A 21 8.91 5.31 -5.22
CA LYS A 21 7.99 6.10 -4.42
C LYS A 21 7.46 5.18 -3.32
N LYS A 22 7.94 5.34 -2.09
CA LYS A 22 7.51 4.51 -0.95
C LYS A 22 6.00 4.64 -0.87
N ILE A 23 5.29 3.52 -0.97
CA ILE A 23 3.88 3.48 -0.66
C ILE A 23 3.79 3.77 0.84
N ASN A 24 3.45 5.00 1.17
CA ASN A 24 3.56 5.59 2.50
C ASN A 24 2.29 5.31 3.33
N MET A 25 1.76 4.10 3.15
CA MET A 25 0.56 3.63 3.83
C MET A 25 0.82 2.21 4.31
N SER A 26 0.36 1.93 5.53
CA SER A 26 0.60 0.66 6.19
C SER A 26 -0.67 0.10 6.79
N CYS A 27 -0.74 -1.23 6.79
CA CYS A 27 -1.77 -2.00 7.46
C CYS A 27 -1.17 -2.81 8.59
N LYS A 28 -1.82 -2.77 9.76
CA LYS A 28 -1.49 -3.69 10.85
C LYS A 28 -1.94 -5.10 10.47
N PHE A 29 -1.40 -6.10 11.16
CA PHE A 29 -1.96 -7.45 11.14
C PHE A 29 -3.43 -7.43 11.61
N ALA A 30 -4.19 -8.44 11.18
CA ALA A 30 -5.60 -8.55 11.48
C ALA A 30 -5.87 -8.50 12.99
N ALA A 31 -6.73 -7.56 13.40
CA ALA A 31 -7.07 -7.28 14.80
C ALA A 31 -8.02 -8.33 15.41
N ASP A 32 -8.47 -9.29 14.61
CA ASP A 32 -9.28 -10.43 15.01
C ASP A 32 -8.47 -11.65 15.43
N HIS A 33 -7.15 -11.48 15.65
CA HIS A 33 -6.21 -12.50 16.12
C HIS A 33 -5.98 -13.67 15.16
N THR A 34 -6.40 -13.54 13.89
CA THR A 34 -6.10 -14.53 12.86
C THR A 34 -4.63 -14.51 12.41
N GLY A 35 -3.89 -13.45 12.72
CA GLY A 35 -2.50 -13.27 12.30
C GLY A 35 -2.35 -12.97 10.81
N MET A 36 -3.45 -12.68 10.11
CA MET A 36 -3.46 -12.46 8.67
C MET A 36 -2.84 -11.10 8.32
N MET A 37 -2.00 -11.09 7.27
CA MET A 37 -1.51 -9.85 6.67
C MET A 37 -2.66 -9.15 5.94
N GLN A 38 -2.78 -7.84 6.14
CA GLN A 38 -3.83 -7.01 5.55
C GLN A 38 -3.23 -6.04 4.53
N TYR A 39 -4.05 -5.68 3.55
CA TYR A 39 -3.73 -4.73 2.51
C TYR A 39 -4.80 -3.62 2.48
N PRO A 40 -4.46 -2.43 1.95
CA PRO A 40 -5.40 -1.32 1.86
C PRO A 40 -6.47 -1.56 0.79
N PHE A 41 -7.73 -1.38 1.16
CA PHE A 41 -8.89 -1.48 0.28
C PHE A 41 -9.88 -0.34 0.53
N CYS A 42 -10.51 0.13 -0.55
CA CYS A 42 -11.75 0.89 -0.48
C CYS A 42 -12.91 -0.06 -0.73
N CYS A 43 -13.79 -0.21 0.26
CA CYS A 43 -14.92 -1.14 0.20
C CYS A 43 -16.24 -0.38 0.33
N ARG A 44 -17.22 -0.67 -0.53
CA ARG A 44 -18.52 0.03 -0.56
C ARG A 44 -19.62 -0.67 0.22
N ASP A 45 -19.52 -1.98 0.39
CA ASP A 45 -20.56 -2.84 0.99
C ASP A 45 -20.15 -3.42 2.35
N MET A 46 -19.34 -2.69 3.11
CA MET A 46 -18.89 -3.08 4.44
C MET A 46 -20.07 -3.35 5.39
N LYS A 47 -20.05 -4.53 6.00
CA LYS A 47 -20.99 -4.92 7.05
C LYS A 47 -20.29 -5.73 8.14
N PRO A 48 -20.83 -5.79 9.36
CA PRO A 48 -20.25 -6.62 10.41
C PRO A 48 -20.11 -8.08 9.99
N ALA A 49 -18.95 -8.70 10.26
CA ALA A 49 -18.72 -10.11 9.97
C ALA A 49 -19.56 -11.00 10.90
N ARG A 50 -20.20 -12.02 10.32
CA ARG A 50 -21.02 -12.96 11.09
C ARG A 50 -20.11 -13.76 12.03
N ASN A 51 -20.38 -13.67 13.34
CA ASN A 51 -19.62 -14.30 14.43
C ASN A 51 -18.23 -13.71 14.71
N ASN A 52 -17.89 -12.52 14.20
CA ASN A 52 -16.65 -11.84 14.53
C ASN A 52 -16.90 -10.34 14.76
N ALA A 53 -17.09 -9.95 16.03
CA ALA A 53 -17.36 -8.57 16.41
C ALA A 53 -16.17 -7.61 16.16
N LYS A 54 -14.99 -8.14 15.82
CA LYS A 54 -13.77 -7.37 15.53
C LYS A 54 -13.50 -7.20 14.04
N ALA A 55 -14.38 -7.70 13.18
CA ALA A 55 -14.19 -7.67 11.75
C ALA A 55 -15.46 -7.20 11.02
N ASN A 56 -15.26 -6.50 9.92
CA ASN A 56 -16.26 -6.27 8.90
C ASN A 56 -15.95 -7.16 7.69
N GLU A 57 -16.98 -7.57 6.96
CA GLU A 57 -16.86 -8.24 5.68
C GLU A 57 -17.41 -7.36 4.55
N ALA A 58 -16.81 -7.47 3.39
CA ALA A 58 -17.20 -6.76 2.16
C ALA A 58 -16.89 -7.63 0.94
N MET A 59 -17.61 -7.42 -0.16
CA MET A 59 -17.40 -8.12 -1.43
C MET A 59 -16.99 -7.13 -2.54
N ASP A 60 -17.47 -5.89 -2.49
CA ASP A 60 -17.12 -4.82 -3.42
C ASP A 60 -15.99 -3.97 -2.83
N CYS A 61 -14.76 -4.42 -3.09
CA CYS A 61 -13.56 -3.75 -2.63
C CYS A 61 -12.54 -3.58 -3.74
N GLN A 62 -11.99 -2.37 -3.85
CA GLN A 62 -10.87 -2.05 -4.72
C GLN A 62 -9.59 -1.96 -3.89
N GLN A 63 -8.58 -2.74 -4.26
CA GLN A 63 -7.27 -2.66 -3.61
C GLN A 63 -6.58 -1.35 -4.01
N LEU A 64 -5.99 -0.68 -3.03
CA LEU A 64 -5.17 0.50 -3.29
C LEU A 64 -3.71 0.08 -3.45
N THR A 65 -3.06 0.65 -4.46
CA THR A 65 -1.61 0.53 -4.68
C THR A 65 -0.87 1.83 -4.38
N GLU A 66 -1.61 2.91 -4.09
CA GLU A 66 -1.05 4.24 -3.82
C GLU A 66 -1.77 4.92 -2.65
N PRO A 67 -1.05 5.71 -1.85
CA PRO A 67 -1.33 7.11 -1.53
C PRO A 67 -2.71 7.76 -1.50
N GLN A 68 -3.87 7.15 -1.20
CA GLN A 68 -5.14 7.89 -1.36
C GLN A 68 -6.29 7.51 -0.42
N LEU A 69 -7.23 8.46 -0.27
CA LEU A 69 -8.58 8.23 0.23
C LEU A 69 -9.46 7.48 -0.77
N CYS A 70 -10.58 6.95 -0.30
CA CYS A 70 -11.61 6.37 -1.15
C CYS A 70 -12.40 7.44 -1.90
N GLU A 71 -13.16 7.05 -2.93
CA GLU A 71 -13.96 7.97 -3.76
C GLU A 71 -14.97 8.80 -2.96
N ASP A 72 -15.46 8.25 -1.85
CA ASP A 72 -16.36 8.90 -0.89
C ASP A 72 -15.63 9.75 0.16
N GLN A 73 -14.33 9.98 -0.02
CA GLN A 73 -13.41 10.61 0.93
C GLN A 73 -13.27 9.86 2.26
N SER A 74 -13.73 8.60 2.34
CA SER A 74 -13.51 7.78 3.52
C SER A 74 -12.07 7.28 3.58
N ARG A 75 -11.60 7.03 4.80
CA ARG A 75 -10.29 6.42 5.02
C ARG A 75 -10.33 4.94 4.60
N PRO A 76 -9.40 4.47 3.76
CA PRO A 76 -9.40 3.08 3.33
C PRO A 76 -9.25 2.11 4.50
N ALA A 77 -9.85 0.93 4.33
CA ALA A 77 -9.80 -0.14 5.29
C ALA A 77 -8.59 -1.05 5.04
N CYS A 78 -8.06 -1.63 6.11
CA CYS A 78 -7.10 -2.72 6.01
C CYS A 78 -7.83 -4.04 6.06
N CYS A 79 -7.73 -4.81 4.99
CA CYS A 79 -8.46 -6.05 4.82
C CYS A 79 -7.55 -7.18 4.32
N TYR A 80 -7.90 -8.41 4.69
CA TYR A 80 -7.33 -9.63 4.11
C TYR A 80 -8.44 -10.40 3.37
N THR A 81 -8.07 -11.40 2.58
CA THR A 81 -9.04 -12.10 1.71
C THR A 81 -9.35 -13.49 2.24
N ILE A 82 -10.64 -13.83 2.33
CA ILE A 82 -11.14 -15.20 2.53
C ILE A 82 -12.15 -15.53 1.43
N GLY A 83 -11.75 -16.38 0.48
CA GLY A 83 -12.58 -16.66 -0.69
C GLY A 83 -12.90 -15.38 -1.46
N PRO A 84 -14.18 -15.10 -1.79
CA PRO A 84 -14.55 -13.87 -2.46
C PRO A 84 -14.68 -12.66 -1.51
N LYS A 85 -14.67 -12.89 -0.20
CA LYS A 85 -14.86 -11.84 0.82
C LYS A 85 -13.55 -11.16 1.18
N LYS A 86 -13.61 -9.86 1.43
CA LYS A 86 -12.60 -9.11 2.17
C LYS A 86 -13.03 -9.00 3.62
N ILE A 87 -12.12 -9.36 4.52
CA ILE A 87 -12.31 -9.26 5.97
C ILE A 87 -11.43 -8.11 6.46
N CYS A 88 -12.08 -7.08 6.97
CA CYS A 88 -11.46 -5.81 7.32
C CYS A 88 -11.52 -5.61 8.83
N THR A 89 -10.37 -5.45 9.47
CA THR A 89 -10.29 -5.39 10.94
C THR A 89 -9.69 -4.10 11.46
N SER A 90 -9.17 -3.26 10.56
CA SER A 90 -8.56 -1.98 10.91
C SER A 90 -8.61 -1.02 9.72
N HIS A 91 -8.05 0.18 9.88
CA HIS A 91 -7.95 1.19 8.82
C HIS A 91 -6.49 1.44 8.47
N VAL A 92 -6.27 1.94 7.26
CA VAL A 92 -4.94 2.33 6.78
C VAL A 92 -4.35 3.42 7.67
N ILE A 93 -3.06 3.28 7.96
CA ILE A 93 -2.24 4.31 8.59
C ILE A 93 -1.41 4.98 7.49
N PHE A 94 -1.75 6.23 7.19
CA PHE A 94 -0.94 7.12 6.37
C PHE A 94 0.28 7.57 7.19
N GLN A 95 1.47 7.52 6.59
CA GLN A 95 2.72 7.84 7.28
C GLN A 95 2.99 9.35 7.27
N ASP A 96 2.58 10.06 6.21
CA ASP A 96 2.66 11.51 6.11
C ASP A 96 1.30 12.16 5.83
N ALA A 97 1.15 13.43 6.23
CA ALA A 97 -0.09 14.19 6.00
C ALA A 97 -0.37 14.49 4.52
N ALA A 98 0.65 14.41 3.66
CA ALA A 98 0.52 14.58 2.21
C ALA A 98 -0.06 13.35 1.50
N ASP A 99 -0.25 12.24 2.21
CA ASP A 99 -0.76 10.97 1.67
C ASP A 99 -2.29 10.85 1.71
N VAL A 100 -2.97 11.90 2.21
CA VAL A 100 -4.43 11.98 2.40
C VAL A 100 -5.08 12.80 1.29
#